data_AF-A0A3R7DBP1-F1
#
_entry.id   AF-A0A3R7DBP1-F1
#
_cell.length_a   1.000
_cell.length_b   1.000
_cell.length_c   1.000
_cell.angle_alpha   90.00
_cell.angle_beta   90.00
_cell.angle_gamma   90.00
#
_symmetry.space_group_name_H-M   'P 1'
#
loop_
_entity.id
_entity.type
_entity.pdbx_description
1 polymer ?
#
loop_
_entity_poly.entity_id
_entity_poly.type
_entity_poly.pdbx_seq_one_letter_code
_entity_poly.pdbx_strand_id
1 'polypeptide(L)'
;MVSLVVVAFFGVTEGAAIRRISVPSQPVQETTAPVCSLCGDVNGDRTAFNIQDKMIFDSYAKNNGPAPSCMAQADLDGDGVVGSLVDIRMWEDAYAGRITPTCQQTPLTAINCQKCGDLNGDSIVNIVDEMLMDDFVWRGGAAPACLSKADLNQDGIISDTSDALLLKSYLWKAGPEPVC
;
A
#
# COMPACT_ATOMS: atom_id res chain seq x y z
N MET A 1 -35.55 -33.75 -10.34
CA MET A 1 -36.10 -33.43 -11.68
C MET A 1 -36.49 -31.97 -11.70
N VAL A 2 -36.41 -31.39 -12.90
CA VAL A 2 -36.21 -29.99 -13.27
C VAL A 2 -37.52 -29.15 -13.28
N SER A 3 -37.36 -27.83 -13.38
CA SER A 3 -38.24 -26.82 -14.05
C SER A 3 -39.21 -26.02 -13.17
N LEU A 4 -39.55 -24.74 -13.42
CA LEU A 4 -39.10 -23.62 -14.28
C LEU A 4 -40.08 -22.44 -13.95
N VAL A 5 -39.74 -21.20 -14.37
CA VAL A 5 -40.63 -20.00 -14.57
C VAL A 5 -41.03 -19.28 -13.25
N VAL A 6 -41.06 -17.94 -13.09
CA VAL A 6 -41.56 -16.87 -13.96
C VAL A 6 -40.93 -15.51 -13.63
N VAL A 7 -40.50 -14.78 -14.67
CA VAL A 7 -40.19 -13.33 -14.63
C VAL A 7 -41.51 -12.56 -14.61
N ALA A 8 -41.75 -11.76 -13.57
CA ALA A 8 -42.92 -10.86 -13.51
C ALA A 8 -42.48 -9.41 -13.70
N PHE A 9 -42.68 -8.90 -14.92
CA PHE A 9 -42.79 -7.47 -15.20
C PHE A 9 -44.08 -6.97 -14.57
N PHE A 10 -44.00 -6.05 -13.61
CA PHE A 10 -45.18 -5.33 -13.14
C PHE A 10 -45.33 -4.02 -13.91
N GLY A 11 -46.42 -3.98 -14.67
CA GLY A 11 -46.89 -2.82 -15.41
C GLY A 11 -47.32 -1.69 -14.48
N VAL A 12 -47.19 -0.48 -15.03
CA VAL A 12 -47.62 0.79 -14.45
C VAL A 12 -49.14 0.91 -14.59
N THR A 13 -49.87 1.10 -13.49
CA THR A 13 -51.15 1.83 -13.47
C THR A 13 -51.21 2.77 -12.26
N GLU A 14 -51.93 3.86 -12.47
CA GLU A 14 -51.85 5.17 -11.85
C GLU A 14 -52.03 5.25 -10.31
N GLY A 15 -51.41 6.28 -9.72
CA GLY A 15 -51.97 6.94 -8.52
C GLY A 15 -51.44 6.52 -7.15
N ALA A 16 -50.12 6.55 -6.92
CA ALA A 16 -49.59 6.60 -5.55
C ALA A 16 -48.30 7.43 -5.50
N ALA A 17 -48.30 8.48 -4.67
CA ALA A 17 -47.13 9.29 -4.41
C ALA A 17 -45.95 8.41 -3.96
N ILE A 18 -44.84 8.46 -4.72
CA ILE A 18 -43.60 7.78 -4.37
C ILE A 18 -43.08 8.42 -3.08
N ARG A 19 -43.38 7.82 -1.93
CA ARG A 19 -42.64 8.11 -0.70
C ARG A 19 -41.21 7.63 -0.96
N ARG A 20 -40.30 8.59 -1.18
CA ARG A 20 -38.87 8.32 -1.13
C ARG A 20 -38.59 7.68 0.21
N ILE A 21 -38.32 6.39 0.22
CA ILE A 21 -37.69 5.73 1.36
C ILE A 21 -36.35 6.46 1.49
N SER A 22 -36.21 7.32 2.49
CA SER A 22 -34.89 7.78 2.92
C SER A 22 -34.17 6.52 3.36
N VAL A 23 -33.28 6.03 2.50
CA VAL A 23 -32.23 5.13 2.95
C VAL A 23 -31.48 5.94 4.00
N PRO A 24 -31.45 5.52 5.27
CA PRO A 24 -30.60 6.18 6.24
C PRO A 24 -29.19 6.12 5.68
N SER A 25 -28.60 7.29 5.42
CA SER A 25 -27.19 7.42 5.09
C SER A 25 -26.44 6.72 6.22
N GLN A 26 -25.89 5.54 5.92
CA GLN A 26 -24.88 4.94 6.77
C GLN A 26 -23.79 6.01 6.97
N PRO A 27 -23.32 6.24 8.20
CA PRO A 27 -22.30 7.27 8.43
C PRO A 27 -21.10 6.95 7.56
N VAL A 28 -20.76 7.88 6.67
CA VAL A 28 -19.50 7.89 5.94
C VAL A 28 -18.42 7.88 7.01
N GLN A 29 -17.64 6.80 7.09
CA GLN A 29 -16.59 6.69 8.09
C GLN A 29 -15.65 7.89 7.95
N GLU A 30 -15.55 8.59 9.07
CA GLU A 30 -14.83 9.82 9.30
C GLU A 30 -13.36 9.60 8.94
N THR A 31 -12.86 10.30 7.91
CA THR A 31 -11.48 10.20 7.46
C THR A 31 -10.57 10.95 8.43
N THR A 32 -10.39 10.40 9.62
CA THR A 32 -9.28 10.81 10.48
C THR A 32 -7.98 10.36 9.82
N ALA A 33 -6.92 11.17 9.93
CA ALA A 33 -5.61 10.82 9.38
C ALA A 33 -5.19 9.39 9.80
N PRO A 34 -4.51 8.64 8.91
CA PRO A 34 -4.11 7.25 9.17
C PRO A 34 -3.27 7.15 10.45
N VAL A 35 -3.56 6.16 11.29
CA VAL A 35 -2.87 5.95 12.58
C VAL A 35 -1.99 4.70 12.51
N CYS A 36 -0.71 4.91 12.24
CA CYS A 36 0.26 3.83 12.06
C CYS A 36 0.84 3.35 13.40
N SER A 37 0.04 2.59 14.16
CA SER A 37 0.43 2.12 15.52
C SER A 37 0.20 0.63 15.78
N LEU A 38 -0.49 -0.07 14.87
CA LEU A 38 -0.85 -1.46 15.03
C LEU A 38 -0.23 -2.29 13.90
N CYS A 39 0.51 -3.35 14.24
CA CYS A 39 1.09 -4.24 13.24
C CYS A 39 -0.02 -4.91 12.43
N GLY A 40 0.11 -4.94 11.10
CA GLY A 40 -0.89 -5.46 10.18
C GLY A 40 -2.05 -4.51 9.85
N ASP A 41 -2.08 -3.29 10.42
CA ASP A 41 -2.99 -2.20 10.04
C ASP A 41 -2.26 -1.31 9.02
N VAL A 42 -2.45 -1.64 7.74
CA VAL A 42 -1.67 -1.04 6.64
C VAL A 42 -2.37 0.18 6.05
N ASN A 43 -3.66 0.36 6.34
CA ASN A 43 -4.46 1.50 5.91
C ASN A 43 -4.63 2.57 7.01
N GLY A 44 -4.27 2.27 8.26
CA GLY A 44 -4.30 3.17 9.41
C GLY A 44 -5.69 3.35 10.01
N ASP A 45 -6.61 2.41 9.79
CA ASP A 45 -8.00 2.46 10.27
C ASP A 45 -8.19 1.97 11.72
N ARG A 46 -7.07 1.65 12.39
CA ARG A 46 -6.97 1.11 13.75
C ARG A 46 -7.44 -0.34 13.90
N THR A 47 -7.66 -1.03 12.79
CA THR A 47 -8.12 -2.41 12.75
C THR A 47 -7.17 -3.24 11.90
N ALA A 48 -6.25 -3.98 12.51
CA ALA A 48 -5.27 -4.79 11.76
C ALA A 48 -5.82 -6.13 11.25
N PHE A 49 -5.12 -6.68 10.25
CA PHE A 49 -5.38 -8.00 9.66
C PHE A 49 -6.82 -8.16 9.19
N ASN A 50 -7.43 -7.10 8.68
CA ASN A 50 -8.75 -7.15 8.10
C ASN A 50 -8.69 -7.33 6.57
N ILE A 51 -9.85 -7.46 5.91
CA ILE A 51 -9.88 -7.70 4.47
C ILE A 51 -9.34 -6.51 3.66
N GLN A 52 -9.55 -5.29 4.13
CA GLN A 52 -9.05 -4.08 3.49
C GLN A 52 -7.53 -4.02 3.59
N ASP A 53 -6.98 -4.35 4.75
CA ASP A 53 -5.53 -4.46 4.93
C ASP A 53 -4.92 -5.47 3.97
N LYS A 54 -5.52 -6.67 3.89
CA LYS A 54 -5.05 -7.74 3.01
C LYS A 54 -5.11 -7.35 1.54
N MET A 55 -6.17 -6.66 1.11
CA MET A 55 -6.29 -6.19 -0.26
C MET A 55 -5.19 -5.18 -0.61
N ILE A 56 -4.92 -4.24 0.29
CA ILE A 56 -3.86 -3.24 0.09
C ILE A 56 -2.50 -3.93 0.05
N PHE A 57 -2.18 -4.74 1.06
CA PHE A 57 -0.95 -5.51 1.14
C PHE A 57 -0.72 -6.39 -0.11
N ASP A 58 -1.71 -7.16 -0.54
CA ASP A 58 -1.57 -8.04 -1.71
C ASP A 58 -1.45 -7.28 -3.02
N SER A 59 -2.18 -6.17 -3.17
CA SER A 59 -2.09 -5.35 -4.37
C SER A 59 -0.72 -4.72 -4.48
N TYR A 60 -0.18 -4.29 -3.35
CA TYR A 60 1.13 -3.69 -3.23
C TYR A 60 2.27 -4.70 -3.47
N ALA A 61 2.25 -5.85 -2.79
CA ALA A 61 3.24 -6.92 -2.95
C ALA A 61 3.27 -7.51 -4.38
N LYS A 62 2.27 -7.21 -5.21
CA LYS A 62 2.18 -7.61 -6.62
C LYS A 62 2.38 -6.45 -7.59
N ASN A 63 2.84 -5.29 -7.11
CA ASN A 63 3.05 -4.06 -7.90
C ASN A 63 1.80 -3.58 -8.67
N ASN A 64 0.61 -3.84 -8.13
CA ASN A 64 -0.68 -3.59 -8.77
C ASN A 64 -1.57 -2.59 -8.01
N GLY A 65 -1.05 -1.96 -6.95
CA GLY A 65 -1.82 -1.06 -6.10
C GLY A 65 -0.97 0.02 -5.43
N PRO A 66 -1.62 1.00 -4.79
CA PRO A 66 -0.91 2.06 -4.07
C PRO A 66 -0.14 1.48 -2.88
N ALA A 67 0.89 2.20 -2.45
CA ALA A 67 1.60 1.88 -1.22
C ALA A 67 0.65 1.93 0.00
N PRO A 68 0.80 1.02 0.97
CA PRO A 68 0.23 1.17 2.30
C PRO A 68 0.39 2.58 2.88
N SER A 69 -0.71 3.15 3.41
CA SER A 69 -0.64 4.39 4.20
C SER A 69 0.28 4.23 5.42
N CYS A 70 0.37 3.00 5.95
CA CYS A 70 1.17 2.61 7.08
C CYS A 70 2.19 1.54 6.66
N MET A 71 3.22 1.97 5.93
CA MET A 71 4.28 1.11 5.36
C MET A 71 4.97 0.21 6.40
N ALA A 72 5.34 0.77 7.56
CA ALA A 72 6.04 0.02 8.60
C ALA A 72 5.18 -1.06 9.28
N GLN A 73 3.86 -1.03 9.07
CA GLN A 73 2.91 -2.01 9.61
C GLN A 73 2.70 -3.18 8.65
N ALA A 74 3.27 -3.11 7.45
CA ALA A 74 3.21 -4.15 6.44
C ALA A 74 4.42 -5.11 6.47
N ASP A 75 5.51 -4.73 7.14
CA ASP A 75 6.69 -5.57 7.39
C ASP A 75 6.47 -6.41 8.66
N LEU A 76 6.09 -7.68 8.47
CA LEU A 76 5.63 -8.54 9.56
C LEU A 76 6.77 -9.25 10.27
N ASP A 77 7.91 -9.46 9.60
CA ASP A 77 9.09 -10.11 10.18
C ASP A 77 10.20 -9.12 10.61
N GLY A 78 10.06 -7.85 10.25
CA GLY A 78 10.95 -6.76 10.66
C GLY A 78 12.28 -6.77 9.91
N ASP A 79 12.33 -7.37 8.72
CA ASP A 79 13.55 -7.42 7.90
C ASP A 79 13.77 -6.16 7.04
N GLY A 80 12.83 -5.21 7.08
CA GLY A 80 12.84 -3.97 6.31
C GLY A 80 12.28 -4.11 4.90
N VAL A 81 11.68 -5.26 4.57
CA VAL A 81 11.28 -5.65 3.22
C VAL A 81 9.79 -6.01 3.21
N VAL A 82 8.94 -5.09 2.74
CA VAL A 82 7.48 -5.35 2.70
C VAL A 82 7.10 -6.22 1.51
N GLY A 83 6.33 -7.27 1.77
CA GLY A 83 5.72 -8.12 0.74
C GLY A 83 6.59 -9.32 0.36
N SER A 84 7.58 -9.64 1.19
CA SER A 84 8.38 -10.84 1.04
C SER A 84 7.52 -12.11 1.17
N LEU A 85 8.02 -13.26 0.70
CA LEU A 85 7.33 -14.53 0.93
C LEU A 85 7.16 -14.85 2.42
N VAL A 86 8.02 -14.30 3.28
CA VAL A 86 7.92 -14.45 4.73
C VAL A 86 6.76 -13.62 5.26
N ASP A 87 6.62 -12.35 4.85
CA ASP A 87 5.46 -11.53 5.21
C ASP A 87 4.16 -12.16 4.75
N ILE A 88 4.10 -12.62 3.50
CA ILE A 88 2.89 -13.24 2.94
C ILE A 88 2.47 -14.44 3.79
N ARG A 89 3.44 -15.27 4.21
CA ARG A 89 3.17 -16.42 5.08
C ARG A 89 2.77 -15.99 6.49
N MET A 90 3.46 -15.01 7.05
CA MET A 90 3.16 -14.49 8.38
C MET A 90 1.79 -13.83 8.43
N TRP A 91 1.33 -13.22 7.34
CA TRP A 91 -0.01 -12.66 7.23
C TRP A 91 -1.07 -13.73 7.45
N GLU A 92 -0.96 -14.84 6.74
CA GLU A 92 -1.91 -15.96 6.84
C GLU A 92 -1.92 -16.58 8.24
N ASP A 93 -0.74 -16.68 8.87
CA ASP A 93 -0.62 -17.20 10.24
C ASP A 93 -1.15 -16.20 11.29
N ALA A 94 -0.95 -14.90 11.09
CA ALA A 94 -1.46 -13.84 11.96
C ALA A 94 -2.98 -13.70 11.85
N TYR A 95 -3.53 -13.72 10.64
CA TYR A 95 -4.97 -13.71 10.37
C TYR A 95 -5.68 -14.91 11.03
N ALA A 96 -5.02 -16.07 11.01
CA ALA A 96 -5.51 -17.28 11.67
C ALA A 96 -5.29 -17.30 13.20
N GLY A 97 -4.70 -16.24 13.78
CA GLY A 97 -4.38 -16.15 15.21
C GLY A 97 -3.32 -17.14 15.68
N ARG A 98 -2.50 -17.68 14.77
CA ARG A 98 -1.44 -18.65 15.10
C ARG A 98 -0.18 -17.95 15.63
N ILE A 99 0.05 -16.72 15.18
CA ILE A 99 1.15 -15.87 15.60
C ILE A 99 0.63 -14.47 15.92
N THR A 100 1.42 -13.72 16.67
CA THR A 100 1.22 -12.27 16.87
C THR A 100 2.50 -11.59 16.38
N PRO A 101 2.57 -11.18 15.10
CA PRO A 101 3.76 -10.55 14.59
C PRO A 101 3.95 -9.22 15.31
N THR A 102 5.18 -8.96 15.71
CA THR A 102 5.60 -7.62 16.09
C THR A 102 6.21 -7.06 14.83
N CYS A 103 5.47 -6.18 14.13
CA CYS A 103 6.05 -5.32 13.11
C CYS A 103 7.09 -4.51 13.85
N GLN A 104 8.32 -5.02 13.86
CA GLN A 104 9.37 -4.44 14.60
C GLN A 104 9.71 -3.22 13.76
N GLN A 105 9.27 -2.05 14.22
CA GLN A 105 10.06 -0.86 13.96
C GLN A 105 11.36 -1.07 14.73
N THR A 106 12.20 -2.01 14.28
CA THR A 106 13.60 -2.00 14.64
C THR A 106 14.01 -0.56 14.43
N PRO A 107 14.59 0.11 15.42
CA PRO A 107 15.42 1.25 15.12
C PRO A 107 16.61 0.65 14.36
N LEU A 108 16.41 0.33 13.08
CA LEU A 108 17.44 0.06 12.09
C LEU A 108 18.15 1.40 11.96
N THR A 109 19.03 1.71 12.92
CA THR A 109 19.88 2.91 12.88
C THR A 109 19.19 4.13 12.29
N ALA A 110 18.02 4.52 12.83
CA ALA A 110 17.20 5.60 12.29
C ALA A 110 17.19 5.65 10.75
N ILE A 111 16.47 4.74 10.08
CA ILE A 111 16.14 4.86 8.65
C ILE A 111 15.79 6.33 8.40
N ASN A 112 16.71 7.05 7.76
CA ASN A 112 16.64 8.48 7.67
C ASN A 112 16.09 8.83 6.31
N CYS A 113 14.77 8.71 6.17
CA CYS A 113 14.06 9.10 4.95
C CYS A 113 13.99 10.63 4.84
N GLN A 114 15.14 11.30 4.76
CA GLN A 114 15.27 12.75 4.65
C GLN A 114 15.56 13.19 3.23
N LYS A 115 16.29 12.37 2.46
CA LYS A 115 16.76 12.76 1.13
C LYS A 115 15.94 12.09 0.03
N CYS A 116 15.58 12.85 -0.99
CA CYS A 116 14.89 12.31 -2.16
C CYS A 116 15.82 11.40 -2.95
N GLY A 117 15.32 10.22 -3.30
CA GLY A 117 16.10 9.17 -3.94
C GLY A 117 17.00 8.35 -3.00
N ASP A 118 16.99 8.62 -1.69
CA ASP A 118 17.61 7.75 -0.68
C ASP A 118 16.56 6.73 -0.23
N LEU A 119 16.62 5.54 -0.82
CA LEU A 119 15.60 4.51 -0.73
C LEU A 119 15.89 3.50 0.38
N ASN A 120 17.15 3.37 0.80
CA ASN A 120 17.55 2.55 1.94
C ASN A 120 17.65 3.35 3.26
N GLY A 121 17.59 4.68 3.20
CA GLY A 121 17.59 5.57 4.37
C GLY A 121 18.98 5.74 5.01
N ASP A 122 20.06 5.50 4.26
CA ASP A 122 21.44 5.63 4.74
C ASP A 122 22.03 7.05 4.63
N SER A 123 21.20 8.01 4.19
CA SER A 123 21.53 9.41 3.91
C SER A 123 22.46 9.63 2.71
N ILE A 124 22.67 8.62 1.86
CA ILE A 124 23.56 8.66 0.70
C ILE A 124 22.85 8.13 -0.55
N VAL A 125 22.41 9.04 -1.43
CA VAL A 125 21.87 8.66 -2.75
C VAL A 125 22.97 8.10 -3.65
N ASN A 126 22.93 6.79 -3.93
CA ASN A 126 23.94 6.08 -4.70
C ASN A 126 23.34 4.90 -5.52
N ILE A 127 24.21 4.04 -6.06
CA ILE A 127 23.81 2.91 -6.91
C ILE A 127 22.93 1.87 -6.17
N VAL A 128 23.04 1.77 -4.84
CA VAL A 128 22.20 0.88 -4.03
C VAL A 128 20.74 1.33 -4.10
N ASP A 129 20.47 2.63 -4.06
CA ASP A 129 19.13 3.18 -4.21
C ASP A 129 18.57 2.93 -5.61
N GLU A 130 19.40 3.08 -6.65
CA GLU A 130 19.00 2.71 -8.01
C GLU A 130 18.66 1.22 -8.09
N MET A 131 19.46 0.35 -7.48
CA MET A 131 19.19 -1.08 -7.49
C MET A 131 17.86 -1.42 -6.80
N LEU A 132 17.55 -0.77 -5.69
CA LEU A 132 16.27 -0.90 -4.97
C LEU A 132 15.10 -0.38 -5.82
N MET A 133 15.26 0.78 -6.44
CA MET A 133 14.26 1.34 -7.35
C MET A 133 13.99 0.38 -8.52
N ASP A 134 15.05 -0.10 -9.18
CA ASP A 134 14.94 -1.01 -10.31
C ASP A 134 14.26 -2.33 -9.91
N ASP A 135 14.60 -2.84 -8.73
CA ASP A 135 14.04 -4.10 -8.22
C ASP A 135 12.55 -3.96 -7.96
N PHE A 136 12.16 -2.89 -7.28
CA PHE A 136 10.76 -2.57 -7.01
C PHE A 136 9.96 -2.33 -8.29
N VAL A 137 10.47 -1.51 -9.21
CA VAL A 137 9.75 -1.12 -10.45
C VAL A 137 9.64 -2.25 -11.46
N TRP A 138 10.75 -2.95 -11.76
CA TRP A 138 10.81 -3.86 -12.90
C TRP A 138 10.90 -5.34 -12.52
N ARG A 139 11.37 -5.69 -11.32
CA ARG A 139 11.64 -7.09 -10.95
C ARG A 139 10.61 -7.70 -10.01
N GLY A 140 9.61 -6.92 -9.58
CA GLY A 140 8.67 -7.40 -8.56
C GLY A 140 9.35 -7.57 -7.20
N GLY A 141 10.47 -6.86 -7.01
CA GLY A 141 11.15 -6.77 -5.74
C GLY A 141 10.27 -6.08 -4.71
N ALA A 142 10.62 -6.29 -3.46
CA ALA A 142 9.93 -5.65 -2.37
C ALA A 142 10.23 -4.16 -2.32
N ALA A 143 9.39 -3.47 -1.57
CA ALA A 143 9.47 -2.03 -1.47
C ALA A 143 10.68 -1.53 -0.69
N PRO A 144 11.29 -0.42 -1.12
CA PRO A 144 12.35 0.20 -0.36
C PRO A 144 11.85 0.76 0.98
N ALA A 145 12.75 0.77 1.96
CA ALA A 145 12.45 1.26 3.30
C ALA A 145 11.99 2.73 3.32
N CYS A 146 12.54 3.55 2.43
CA CYS A 146 12.18 4.95 2.26
C CYS A 146 11.32 5.21 1.01
N LEU A 147 10.26 4.43 0.81
CA LEU A 147 9.37 4.59 -0.35
C LEU A 147 8.78 6.01 -0.48
N SER A 148 8.52 6.72 0.63
CA SER A 148 8.06 8.12 0.61
C SER A 148 9.03 9.11 -0.07
N LYS A 149 10.26 8.67 -0.37
CA LYS A 149 11.31 9.44 -1.04
C LYS A 149 11.54 9.03 -2.49
N ALA A 150 10.64 8.22 -3.03
CA ALA A 150 10.79 7.60 -4.32
C ALA A 150 9.93 8.21 -5.45
N ASP A 151 8.98 9.09 -5.13
CA ASP A 151 8.28 9.95 -6.11
C ASP A 151 9.20 11.13 -6.45
N LEU A 152 10.01 10.98 -7.50
CA LEU A 152 11.07 11.92 -7.88
C LEU A 152 10.60 12.95 -8.90
N ASN A 153 9.40 12.76 -9.43
CA ASN A 153 8.76 13.65 -10.40
C ASN A 153 7.59 14.47 -9.80
N GLN A 154 7.19 14.15 -8.56
CA GLN A 154 6.09 14.77 -7.80
C GLN A 154 4.71 14.62 -8.44
N ASP A 155 4.47 13.52 -9.16
CA ASP A 155 3.19 13.24 -9.80
C ASP A 155 2.21 12.45 -8.90
N GLY A 156 2.67 12.05 -7.71
CA GLY A 156 1.90 11.29 -6.73
C GLY A 156 1.81 9.79 -7.03
N ILE A 157 2.47 9.31 -8.10
CA ILE A 157 2.64 7.91 -8.46
C ILE A 157 4.04 7.51 -8.04
N ILE A 158 4.15 6.90 -6.86
CA ILE A 158 5.45 6.59 -6.29
C ILE A 158 6.12 5.42 -7.02
N SER A 159 7.39 5.62 -7.38
CA SER A 159 8.28 4.59 -7.92
C SER A 159 7.70 3.96 -9.17
N ASP A 160 7.47 4.79 -10.18
CA ASP A 160 7.13 4.33 -11.52
C ASP A 160 8.39 4.27 -12.42
N THR A 161 8.18 3.98 -13.70
CA THR A 161 9.27 3.99 -14.69
C THR A 161 9.91 5.38 -14.81
N SER A 162 9.15 6.45 -14.61
CA SER A 162 9.61 7.83 -14.75
C SER A 162 10.55 8.21 -13.61
N ASP A 163 10.21 7.85 -12.37
CA ASP A 163 11.05 8.05 -11.19
C ASP A 163 12.37 7.29 -11.30
N ALA A 164 12.31 6.03 -11.73
CA ALA A 164 13.51 5.22 -11.91
C ALA A 164 14.44 5.80 -12.98
N LEU A 165 13.89 6.37 -14.06
CA LEU A 165 14.68 7.05 -15.08
C LEU A 165 15.29 8.37 -14.58
N LEU A 166 14.60 9.10 -13.70
CA LEU A 166 15.13 10.32 -13.06
C LEU A 166 16.30 10.00 -12.14
N LEU A 167 16.18 8.97 -11.29
CA LEU A 167 17.27 8.55 -10.40
C LEU A 167 18.50 8.13 -11.19
N LYS A 168 18.32 7.34 -12.26
CA LYS A 168 19.40 6.97 -13.19
C LYS A 168 20.04 8.17 -13.87
N SER A 169 19.24 9.15 -14.28
CA SER A 169 19.74 10.38 -14.91
C SER A 169 20.63 11.17 -13.95
N TYR A 170 20.21 11.32 -12.70
CA TYR A 170 21.00 11.97 -11.64
C TYR A 170 22.34 11.27 -11.42
N LEU A 171 22.32 9.94 -11.20
CA LEU A 171 23.52 9.17 -10.85
C LEU A 171 24.53 9.02 -12.00
N TRP A 172 24.04 8.81 -13.23
CA TRP A 172 24.90 8.41 -14.36
C TRP A 172 25.09 9.48 -15.43
N LYS A 173 24.18 10.45 -15.52
CA LYS A 173 24.16 11.44 -16.60
C LYS A 173 24.32 12.89 -16.12
N ALA A 174 24.69 13.07 -14.86
CA ALA A 174 24.77 14.39 -14.22
C ALA A 174 23.45 15.18 -14.36
N GLY A 175 22.32 14.48 -14.24
CA GLY A 175 21.00 15.08 -14.18
C GLY A 175 20.80 15.95 -12.92
N PRO A 176 19.67 16.66 -12.82
CA PRO A 176 19.34 17.44 -11.64
C PRO A 176 19.20 16.55 -10.39
N GLU A 177 19.40 17.14 -9.21
CA GLU A 177 19.15 16.44 -7.94
C GLU A 177 17.67 16.05 -7.84
N PRO A 178 17.35 14.84 -7.33
CA PRO A 178 15.97 14.37 -7.25
C PRO A 178 15.13 15.24 -6.30
N VAL A 179 13.84 15.41 -6.64
CA VAL A 179 12.90 16.20 -5.84
C VAL A 179 11.68 15.36 -5.52
N CYS A 180 11.32 15.39 -4.25
CA CYS A 180 10.19 14.77 -3.59
C CYS A 180 9.84 15.68 -2.39
#